data_AF-A0A1M4S0R0-F1
#
_entry.id   AF-A0A1M4S0R0-F1
#
_cell.length_a   1.000
_cell.length_b   1.000
_cell.length_c   1.000
_cell.angle_alpha   90.00
_cell.angle_beta   90.00
_cell.angle_gamma   90.00
#
_symmetry.space_group_name_H-M   'P 1'
#
loop_
_entity.id
_entity.type
_entity.pdbx_description
1 polymer ?
#
loop_
_entity_poly.entity_id
_entity_poly.type
_entity_poly.pdbx_seq_one_letter_code
_entity_poly.pdbx_strand_id
1 'polypeptide(L)' 'MSVTGESTRRRRPTAGRVVAQFFWSLMVARVLLGLENGNLLSIEAWLTPRVWLYPLFFGVMGVYSYLYWMRHRDD' A
#
# COMPACT_ATOMS: atom_id res chain seq x y z
N MET A 1 29.11 -18.53 26.57
CA MET A 1 28.48 -17.34 25.96
C MET A 1 28.10 -17.70 24.52
N SER A 2 26.90 -18.20 24.31
CA SER A 2 26.35 -18.45 22.97
C SER A 2 25.84 -17.13 22.42
N VAL A 3 26.62 -16.52 21.53
CA VAL A 3 26.17 -15.37 20.73
C VAL A 3 25.01 -15.88 19.90
N THR A 4 23.79 -15.52 20.32
CA THR A 4 22.57 -15.61 19.54
C THR A 4 22.77 -14.78 18.28
N GLY A 5 23.34 -15.43 17.26
CA GLY A 5 23.26 -14.99 15.87
C GLY A 5 21.82 -15.10 15.40
N GLU A 6 20.92 -14.34 16.00
CA GLU A 6 19.72 -13.87 15.33
C GLU A 6 20.21 -12.96 14.20
N SER A 7 20.72 -13.59 13.13
CA SER A 7 20.67 -12.99 11.83
C SER A 7 19.20 -12.68 11.62
N THR A 8 18.82 -11.44 11.90
CA THR A 8 17.56 -10.85 11.49
C THR A 8 17.64 -10.86 9.97
N ARG A 9 17.37 -12.04 9.39
CA ARG A 9 17.26 -12.27 7.97
C ARG A 9 16.07 -11.42 7.63
N ARG A 10 16.31 -10.14 7.29
CA ARG A 10 15.31 -9.20 6.80
C ARG A 10 14.64 -9.95 5.68
N ARG A 11 13.52 -10.61 5.97
CA ARG A 11 12.74 -11.35 4.99
C ARG A 11 12.24 -10.24 4.09
N ARG A 12 12.97 -9.98 3.01
CA ARG A 12 12.55 -9.03 1.98
C ARG A 12 11.09 -9.39 1.69
N PRO A 13 10.15 -8.45 1.85
CA PRO A 13 8.75 -8.77 1.62
C PRO A 13 8.65 -9.35 0.22
N THR A 14 8.11 -10.56 0.12
CA THR A 14 7.89 -11.20 -1.17
C THR A 14 7.05 -10.27 -2.03
N ALA A 15 7.38 -10.15 -3.32
CA ALA A 15 6.70 -9.21 -4.23
C ALA A 15 5.17 -9.35 -4.15
N GLY A 16 4.66 -10.59 -4.06
CA GLY A 16 3.23 -10.85 -3.87
C GLY A 16 2.62 -10.25 -2.59
N ARG A 17 3.37 -10.19 -1.48
CA ARG A 17 2.91 -9.56 -0.23
C ARG A 17 2.82 -8.04 -0.39
N VAL A 18 3.77 -7.42 -1.08
CA VAL A 18 3.75 -5.97 -1.36
C VAL A 18 2.55 -5.63 -2.24
N VAL A 19 2.31 -6.43 -3.28
CA VAL A 19 1.17 -6.25 -4.20
C VAL A 19 -0.16 -6.41 -3.45
N ALA A 20 -0.32 -7.47 -2.66
CA ALA A 20 -1.53 -7.68 -1.86
C ALA A 20 -1.77 -6.53 -0.87
N GLN A 21 -0.71 -6.05 -0.21
CA GLN A 21 -0.80 -4.94 0.73
C GLN A 21 -1.11 -3.61 0.05
N PHE A 22 -0.59 -3.39 -1.17
CA PHE A 22 -0.95 -2.24 -2.01
C PHE A 22 -2.44 -2.26 -2.35
N PHE A 23 -2.96 -3.38 -2.88
CA PHE A 23 -4.37 -3.50 -3.22
C PHE A 23 -5.28 -3.37 -1.99
N TRP A 24 -4.86 -3.92 -0.84
CA TRP A 24 -5.57 -3.75 0.42
C TRP A 24 -5.65 -2.27 0.83
N SER A 25 -4.52 -1.57 0.78
CA SER A 25 -4.46 -0.13 1.07
C SER A 25 -5.34 0.67 0.11
N LEU A 26 -5.35 0.30 -1.17
CA LEU A 26 -6.17 0.91 -2.20
C LEU A 26 -7.67 0.73 -1.92
N MET A 27 -8.08 -0.47 -1.51
CA MET A 27 -9.46 -0.76 -1.08
C MET A 27 -9.86 0.08 0.14
N VAL A 28 -9.01 0.12 1.17
CA VAL A 28 -9.29 0.91 2.39
C VAL A 28 -9.42 2.40 2.04
N ALA A 29 -8.49 2.96 1.28
CA ALA A 29 -8.56 4.34 0.82
C ALA A 29 -9.85 4.63 0.05
N ARG A 30 -10.28 3.71 -0.82
CA ARG A 30 -11.53 3.85 -1.58
C ARG A 30 -12.77 3.80 -0.69
N VAL A 31 -12.79 2.93 0.32
CA VAL A 31 -13.89 2.84 1.29
C VAL A 31 -14.02 4.14 2.06
N LEU A 32 -12.90 4.71 2.54
CA LEU A 32 -12.90 5.99 3.25
C LEU A 32 -13.43 7.13 2.36
N LEU A 33 -12.95 7.23 1.12
CA LEU A 33 -13.43 8.21 0.14
C LEU A 33 -14.91 8.01 -0.22
N GLY A 34 -15.38 6.76 -0.23
CA GLY A 34 -16.77 6.42 -0.49
C GLY A 34 -17.71 6.78 0.66
N LEU A 35 -17.22 6.66 1.89
CA LEU A 35 -17.92 7.12 3.09
C LEU A 35 -18.02 8.66 3.11
N GLU A 36 -16.92 9.35 2.81
CA GLU A 36 -16.87 10.82 2.78
C GLU A 36 -17.84 11.41 1.73
N ASN A 37 -17.90 10.81 0.53
CA ASN A 37 -18.78 11.29 -0.55
C ASN A 37 -20.21 10.71 -0.51
N GLY A 38 -20.54 9.87 0.48
CA GLY A 38 -21.84 9.21 0.59
C GLY A 38 -22.18 8.24 -0.56
N ASN A 39 -21.19 7.81 -1.35
CA ASN A 39 -21.38 7.02 -2.57
C ASN A 39 -20.88 5.57 -2.46
N LEU A 40 -20.61 5.09 -1.25
CA LEU A 40 -19.99 3.79 -0.99
C LEU A 40 -20.73 2.61 -1.64
N LEU A 41 -22.06 2.65 -1.72
CA LEU A 41 -22.88 1.55 -2.26
C LEU A 41 -23.15 1.66 -3.77
N SER A 42 -22.78 2.77 -4.41
CA SER A 42 -23.08 2.99 -5.83
C SER A 42 -22.08 2.28 -6.74
N ILE A 43 -22.52 1.22 -7.41
CA ILE A 43 -21.70 0.42 -8.34
C ILE A 43 -21.09 1.29 -9.45
N GLU A 44 -21.81 2.29 -9.95
CA GLU A 44 -21.30 3.24 -10.95
C GLU A 44 -20.10 4.04 -10.42
N ALA A 45 -20.11 4.41 -9.14
CA ALA A 45 -18.99 5.09 -8.49
C ALA A 45 -17.78 4.18 -8.26
N TRP A 46 -17.95 2.85 -8.25
CA TRP A 46 -16.85 1.88 -8.22
C TRP A 46 -16.26 1.61 -9.61
N LEU A 47 -17.08 1.71 -10.66
CA LEU A 47 -16.62 1.48 -12.03
C LEU A 47 -16.01 2.71 -12.69
N THR A 48 -16.29 3.91 -12.16
CA THR A 48 -15.77 5.16 -12.72
C THR A 48 -14.24 5.25 -12.53
N PRO A 49 -13.43 5.31 -13.60
CA PRO A 49 -11.96 5.31 -13.47
C PRO A 49 -11.42 6.52 -12.73
N ARG A 50 -12.07 7.68 -12.88
CA ARG A 50 -11.65 8.95 -12.27
C ARG A 50 -11.60 8.88 -10.74
N VAL A 51 -12.51 8.13 -10.11
CA VAL A 51 -12.56 8.03 -8.64
C VAL A 51 -11.42 7.18 -8.07
N TRP A 52 -10.76 6.37 -8.90
CA TRP A 52 -9.59 5.59 -8.52
C TRP A 52 -8.28 6.36 -8.62
N LEU A 53 -8.24 7.49 -9.35
CA LEU A 53 -7.01 8.24 -9.57
C LEU A 53 -6.36 8.71 -8.26
N TYR A 54 -7.15 9.24 -7.32
CA TYR A 54 -6.64 9.67 -6.02
C TYR A 54 -6.09 8.49 -5.20
N PRO A 55 -6.86 7.42 -4.92
CA PRO A 55 -6.33 6.23 -4.24
C PRO A 55 -5.10 5.64 -4.91
N LEU A 56 -5.08 5.55 -6.25
CA LEU A 56 -3.96 5.01 -7.02
C LEU A 56 -2.72 5.89 -6.88
N PHE A 57 -2.86 7.20 -7.02
CA PHE A 57 -1.76 8.15 -6.87
C PHE A 57 -1.13 8.04 -5.49
N PHE A 58 -1.93 8.08 -4.42
CA PHE A 58 -1.43 7.94 -3.05
C PHE A 58 -0.79 6.57 -2.80
N GLY A 59 -1.39 5.49 -3.31
CA GLY A 59 -0.81 4.16 -3.21
C GLY A 59 0.56 4.08 -3.88
N VAL A 60 0.68 4.58 -5.11
CA VAL A 60 1.94 4.53 -5.88
C VAL A 60 3.01 5.39 -5.21
N MET A 61 2.68 6.61 -4.82
CA MET A 61 3.60 7.52 -4.13
C MET A 61 4.04 6.96 -2.78
N GLY A 62 3.14 6.32 -2.02
CA GLY A 62 3.46 5.66 -0.76
C GLY A 62 4.42 4.50 -0.92
N VAL A 63 4.18 3.61 -1.90
CA VAL A 63 5.08 2.49 -2.20
C VAL A 63 6.44 3.01 -2.69
N TYR A 64 6.45 3.98 -3.59
CA TYR A 64 7.69 4.60 -4.07
C TYR A 64 8.50 5.19 -2.91
N SER A 65 7.85 5.95 -2.04
CA SER A 65 8.49 6.57 -0.87
C SER A 65 9.05 5.54 0.10
N TYR A 66 8.31 4.45 0.35
CA TYR A 66 8.77 3.35 1.19
C TYR A 66 9.99 2.64 0.61
N LEU A 67 9.98 2.34 -0.69
CA LEU A 67 11.10 1.70 -1.38
C LEU A 67 12.31 2.62 -1.44
N TYR A 68 12.09 3.91 -1.72
CA TYR A 68 13.12 4.94 -1.71
C TYR A 68 13.78 5.02 -0.33
N TRP A 69 12.98 5.11 0.73
CA TRP A 69 13.48 5.16 2.10
C TRP A 69 14.22 3.88 2.48
N MET A 70 13.69 2.69 2.15
CA MET A 70 14.39 1.43 2.40
C MET A 70 15.74 1.34 1.70
N ARG A 71 15.84 1.90 0.48
CA ARG A 71 17.10 1.90 -0.28
C ARG A 71 18.17 2.79 0.36
N HIS A 72 17.80 3.91 0.96
CA HIS A 72 18.73 4.90 1.52
C HIS A 72 18.85 4.81 3.05
N ARG A 73 18.17 3.86 3.72
CA ARG A 73 18.25 3.70 5.17
C ARG A 73 19.56 3.04 5.63
N ASP A 74 20.19 2.28 4.75
CA ASP A 74 21.42 1.53 5.05
C ASP A 74 22.70 2.20 4.47
N ASP A 75 22.58 3.41 3.88
CA ASP A 75 23.70 4.32 3.53
C ASP A 75 23.91 5.33 4.68
#